data_AF-A0A935LUW3-F1
#
_entry.id   AF-A0A935LUW3-F1
#
_cell.length_a   1.000
_cell.length_b   1.000
_cell.length_c   1.000
_cell.angle_alpha   90.00
_cell.angle_beta   90.00
_cell.angle_gamma   90.00
#
_symmetry.space_group_name_H-M   'P 1'
#
loop_
_entity.id
_entity.type
_entity.pdbx_description
1 polymer ?
#
loop_
_entity_poly.entity_id
_entity_poly.type
_entity_poly.pdbx_seq_one_letter_code
_entity_poly.pdbx_strand_id
1 'polypeptide(L)'
;MARKVGSKIIISDVTTLSTYQGIAINVRKDGSFIITWNDKRPPAGSDADDIYFQMFDQFGNRIGVNQKVNDDISTSNQQIFPKISSDTTNKFIIAWHDNRVF
;
A
#
# COMPACT_ATOMS: atom_id res chain seq x y z
N MET A 1 -20.64 -8.17 18.48
CA MET A 1 -21.13 -7.62 17.21
C MET A 1 -20.11 -6.62 16.70
N ALA A 2 -19.65 -6.73 15.45
CA ALA A 2 -18.76 -5.73 14.87
C ALA A 2 -19.58 -4.52 14.39
N ARG A 3 -19.13 -3.30 14.69
CA ARG A 3 -19.75 -2.06 14.21
C ARG A 3 -18.72 -1.32 13.35
N LYS A 4 -19.16 -0.79 12.20
CA LYS A 4 -18.35 0.14 11.41
C LYS A 4 -17.99 1.35 12.29
N VAL A 5 -16.71 1.71 12.32
CA VAL A 5 -16.22 2.93 12.95
C VAL A 5 -15.64 3.81 11.84
N GLY A 6 -16.00 5.09 11.83
CA GLY A 6 -15.44 6.06 10.92
C GLY A 6 -16.03 6.10 9.50
N SER A 7 -15.50 7.03 8.71
CA SER A 7 -15.84 7.27 7.32
C SER A 7 -15.04 6.37 6.37
N LYS A 8 -15.45 6.32 5.09
CA LYS A 8 -14.65 5.67 4.04
C LYS A 8 -13.30 6.38 3.94
N ILE A 9 -12.22 5.60 3.86
CA ILE A 9 -10.87 6.11 3.61
C ILE A 9 -10.48 5.75 2.18
N ILE A 10 -10.08 6.76 1.41
CA ILE A 10 -9.41 6.56 0.11
C ILE A 10 -7.93 6.42 0.40
N ILE A 11 -7.28 5.38 -0.13
CA ILE A 11 -5.85 5.09 0.14
C ILE A 11 -4.93 5.54 -0.99
N SER A 12 -5.33 5.32 -2.25
CA SER A 12 -4.57 5.79 -3.41
C SER A 12 -4.82 7.28 -3.66
N ASP A 13 -3.80 7.98 -4.13
CA ASP A 13 -3.84 9.37 -4.57
C ASP A 13 -4.15 9.52 -6.06
N VAL A 14 -4.30 8.42 -6.80
CA VAL A 14 -4.72 8.42 -8.21
C VAL A 14 -6.20 8.08 -8.39
N THR A 15 -6.85 8.77 -9.33
CA THR A 15 -8.29 8.69 -9.58
C THR A 15 -8.66 7.85 -10.80
N THR A 16 -7.69 7.44 -11.60
CA THR A 16 -7.88 6.57 -12.77
C THR A 16 -7.87 5.10 -12.36
N LEU A 17 -8.74 4.31 -12.96
CA LEU A 17 -8.95 2.89 -12.62
C LEU A 17 -7.64 2.08 -12.70
N SER A 18 -7.09 1.71 -11.55
CA SER A 18 -6.12 0.63 -11.43
C SER A 18 -6.81 -0.61 -10.83
N THR A 19 -6.41 -1.78 -11.28
CA THR A 19 -6.90 -3.07 -10.78
C THR A 19 -6.18 -3.42 -9.49
N TYR A 20 -6.75 -3.01 -8.35
CA TYR A 20 -6.22 -3.35 -7.03
C TYR A 20 -6.53 -4.81 -6.68
N GLN A 21 -5.50 -5.65 -6.53
CA GLN A 21 -5.71 -7.08 -6.21
C GLN A 21 -5.09 -7.51 -4.86
N GLY A 22 -4.09 -6.80 -4.36
CA GLY A 22 -3.45 -7.05 -3.07
C GLY A 22 -3.54 -5.84 -2.16
N ILE A 23 -4.24 -5.97 -1.04
CA ILE A 23 -4.23 -5.01 0.07
C ILE A 23 -3.80 -5.74 1.34
N ALA A 24 -2.92 -5.13 2.12
CA ALA A 24 -2.60 -5.58 3.47
C ALA A 24 -2.60 -4.39 4.43
N ILE A 25 -3.04 -4.65 5.66
CA ILE A 25 -3.17 -3.65 6.72
C ILE A 25 -2.46 -4.17 7.97
N ASN A 26 -1.69 -3.32 8.62
CA ASN A 26 -1.19 -3.54 9.97
C ASN A 26 -1.66 -2.40 10.88
N VAL A 27 -2.31 -2.76 11.98
CA VAL A 27 -2.80 -1.83 13.01
C VAL A 27 -1.88 -1.92 14.22
N ARG A 28 -1.40 -0.77 14.67
CA ARG A 28 -0.49 -0.64 15.82
C ARG A 28 -1.26 -0.45 17.11
N LYS A 29 -0.56 -0.59 18.24
CA LYS A 29 -1.15 -0.50 19.59
C LYS A 29 -1.75 0.87 19.91
N ASP A 30 -1.24 1.94 19.30
CA ASP A 30 -1.74 3.30 19.45
C ASP A 30 -2.95 3.60 18.52
N GLY A 31 -3.44 2.60 17.79
CA GLY A 31 -4.54 2.74 16.85
C GLY A 31 -4.13 3.28 15.48
N SER A 32 -2.90 3.77 15.31
CA SER A 32 -2.38 4.12 13.99
C SER A 32 -2.27 2.86 13.12
N PHE A 33 -2.32 3.03 11.80
CA PHE A 33 -2.27 1.90 10.90
C PHE A 33 -1.57 2.23 9.60
N ILE A 34 -1.04 1.19 8.97
CA ILE A 34 -0.35 1.26 7.70
C ILE A 34 -1.09 0.35 6.73
N ILE A 35 -1.41 0.90 5.57
CA ILE A 35 -2.01 0.15 4.47
C ILE A 35 -0.98 0.07 3.36
N THR A 36 -0.78 -1.12 2.82
CA THR A 36 0.01 -1.35 1.61
C THR A 36 -0.86 -2.00 0.54
N TRP A 37 -0.61 -1.62 -0.71
CA TRP A 37 -1.34 -2.14 -1.87
C TRP A 37 -0.43 -2.19 -3.09
N ASN A 38 -0.80 -3.01 -4.08
CA ASN A 38 -0.26 -2.87 -5.42
C ASN A 38 -1.11 -1.88 -6.23
N ASP A 39 -0.46 -1.02 -6.99
CA ASP A 39 -1.07 0.06 -7.76
C ASP A 39 -0.45 0.16 -9.15
N LYS A 40 -1.30 0.36 -10.14
CA LYS A 40 -0.92 0.62 -11.53
C LYS A 40 -1.18 2.09 -11.86
N ARG A 41 -0.33 2.99 -11.33
CA ARG A 41 -0.54 4.43 -11.44
C ARG A 41 0.01 5.03 -12.76
N PRO A 42 -0.70 5.95 -13.43
CA PRO A 42 -0.15 6.68 -14.58
C PRO A 42 0.95 7.70 -14.20
N PRO A 43 1.82 8.10 -15.14
CA PRO A 43 2.06 7.53 -16.45
C PRO A 43 3.12 6.43 -16.34
N ALA A 44 2.83 5.33 -15.65
CA ALA A 44 3.58 4.13 -15.93
C ALA A 44 3.16 3.72 -17.34
N GLY A 45 3.99 4.00 -18.36
CA GLY A 45 3.80 3.54 -19.76
C GLY A 45 3.96 2.02 -19.87
N SER A 46 3.28 1.31 -18.98
CA SER A 46 3.77 0.12 -18.35
C SER A 46 2.58 -0.65 -17.80
N ASP A 47 2.53 -1.94 -18.11
CA ASP A 47 1.54 -2.83 -17.53
C ASP A 47 1.89 -3.26 -16.09
N ALA A 48 2.91 -2.64 -15.49
CA ALA A 48 3.45 -2.97 -14.17
C ALA A 48 2.60 -2.48 -13.01
N ASP A 49 2.42 -3.37 -12.03
CA ASP A 49 2.00 -3.03 -10.67
C ASP A 49 3.24 -2.67 -9.83
N ASP A 50 3.15 -1.59 -9.08
CA ASP A 50 4.14 -1.16 -8.09
C ASP A 50 3.54 -1.30 -6.67
N ILE A 51 4.38 -1.48 -5.66
CA ILE A 51 3.92 -1.55 -4.27
C ILE A 51 3.96 -0.16 -3.64
N TYR A 52 2.85 0.24 -3.03
CA TYR A 52 2.73 1.48 -2.29
C TYR A 52 2.35 1.23 -0.83
N PHE A 53 2.63 2.22 0.01
CA PHE A 53 2.04 2.31 1.34
C PHE A 53 1.58 3.72 1.70
N GLN A 54 0.68 3.79 2.68
CA GLN A 54 0.22 5.01 3.33
C GLN A 54 0.05 4.74 4.82
N MET A 55 0.55 5.66 5.63
CA MET A 55 0.35 5.68 7.07
C MET A 55 -0.84 6.56 7.42
N PHE A 56 -1.57 6.15 8.45
CA PHE A 56 -2.71 6.88 8.99
C PHE A 56 -2.61 6.96 10.51
N ASP A 57 -3.09 8.06 11.09
CA ASP A 57 -3.31 8.14 12.53
C ASP A 57 -4.53 7.31 12.97
N GLN A 58 -4.76 7.23 14.27
CA GLN A 58 -5.89 6.49 14.85
C GLN A 58 -7.28 7.03 14.43
N PHE A 59 -7.36 8.24 13.89
CA PHE A 59 -8.60 8.87 13.41
C PHE A 59 -8.79 8.68 11.89
N GLY A 60 -7.83 8.06 11.20
CA GLY A 60 -7.85 7.85 9.76
C GLY A 60 -7.35 9.06 8.96
N ASN A 61 -6.69 10.04 9.59
CA ASN A 61 -6.00 11.09 8.85
C ASN A 61 -4.69 10.56 8.30
N ARG A 62 -4.34 10.95 7.06
CA ARG A 62 -3.08 10.55 6.43
C ARG A 62 -1.90 11.18 7.16
N ILE A 63 -0.90 10.37 7.47
CA ILE A 63 0.42 10.82 7.90
C ILE A 63 1.32 10.78 6.66
N GLY A 64 1.63 11.95 6.11
CA GLY A 64 2.41 12.07 4.88
C GLY A 64 1.64 11.68 3.62
N VAL A 65 2.38 11.44 2.54
CA VAL A 65 1.84 11.09 1.21
C VAL A 65 2.00 9.59 0.92
N ASN A 66 1.41 9.10 -0.18
CA ASN A 66 1.66 7.74 -0.67
C ASN A 66 3.16 7.57 -0.96
N GLN A 67 3.73 6.43 -0.58
CA GLN A 67 5.14 6.13 -0.79
C GLN A 67 5.27 4.84 -1.60
N LYS A 68 6.07 4.87 -2.67
CA LYS A 68 6.45 3.67 -3.42
C LYS A 68 7.46 2.87 -2.59
N VAL A 69 7.28 1.56 -2.52
CA VAL A 69 8.13 0.64 -1.74
C VAL A 69 9.29 0.14 -2.58
N ASN A 70 9.01 -0.34 -3.79
CA ASN A 70 10.03 -0.81 -4.71
C ASN A 70 10.73 0.37 -5.41
N ASP A 71 11.96 0.18 -5.84
CA ASP A 71 12.79 1.19 -6.53
C ASP A 71 12.95 0.91 -8.03
N ASP A 72 12.25 -0.10 -8.54
CA ASP A 72 12.31 -0.54 -9.93
C ASP A 72 11.72 0.44 -10.94
N ILE A 73 12.34 0.46 -12.13
CA ILE A 73 11.99 1.33 -13.26
C ILE A 73 11.33 0.53 -14.42
N SER A 74 11.17 -0.79 -14.27
CA SER A 74 10.67 -1.64 -15.37
C SER A 74 9.21 -1.39 -15.71
N THR A 75 8.89 -1.47 -17.00
CA THR A 75 7.55 -1.19 -17.54
C THR A 75 6.69 -2.43 -17.83
N SER A 76 7.17 -3.63 -17.54
CA SER A 76 6.47 -4.88 -17.93
C SER A 76 6.26 -5.88 -16.79
N ASN A 77 6.62 -5.52 -15.55
CA ASN A 77 6.76 -6.49 -14.46
C ASN A 77 5.76 -6.23 -13.34
N GLN A 78 5.23 -7.29 -12.73
CA GLN A 78 4.18 -7.17 -11.71
C GLN A 78 4.77 -7.33 -10.31
N GLN A 79 4.72 -6.27 -9.51
CA GLN A 79 4.94 -6.31 -8.07
C GLN A 79 3.58 -6.39 -7.37
N ILE A 80 3.26 -7.53 -6.77
CA ILE A 80 1.88 -7.84 -6.35
C ILE A 80 1.81 -8.47 -4.96
N PHE A 81 0.60 -8.52 -4.42
CA PHE A 81 0.27 -9.21 -3.16
C PHE A 81 1.14 -8.81 -1.97
N PRO A 82 1.23 -7.52 -1.64
CA PRO A 82 2.06 -7.10 -0.51
C PRO A 82 1.52 -7.66 0.82
N LYS A 83 2.45 -7.89 1.74
CA LYS A 83 2.23 -8.23 3.14
C LYS A 83 2.99 -7.24 4.00
N ILE A 84 2.42 -6.92 5.16
CA ILE A 84 3.01 -5.94 6.07
C ILE A 84 2.97 -6.43 7.52
N SER A 85 4.07 -6.20 8.22
CA SER A 85 4.18 -6.38 9.67
C SER A 85 4.94 -5.22 10.29
N SER A 86 4.70 -4.90 11.56
CA SER A 86 5.44 -3.88 12.29
C SER A 86 5.88 -4.36 13.65
N ASP A 87 6.99 -3.82 14.14
CA ASP A 87 7.47 -4.07 15.49
C ASP A 87 6.92 -3.03 16.49
N THR A 88 7.27 -3.19 17.77
CA THR A 88 6.88 -2.26 18.84
C THR A 88 7.67 -0.96 18.86
N THR A 89 8.65 -0.80 17.96
CA THR A 89 9.52 0.39 17.84
C THR A 89 9.15 1.26 16.64
N ASN A 90 7.93 1.09 16.12
CA ASN A 90 7.39 1.78 14.94
C ASN A 90 8.10 1.48 13.62
N LYS A 91 8.94 0.44 13.55
CA LYS A 91 9.48 -0.06 12.29
C LYS A 91 8.49 -1.02 11.65
N PHE A 92 8.51 -1.12 10.33
CA PHE A 92 7.67 -2.04 9.60
C PHE A 92 8.43 -2.67 8.44
N ILE A 93 7.98 -3.86 8.05
CA ILE A 93 8.52 -4.64 6.95
C ILE A 93 7.37 -4.83 5.97
N ILE A 94 7.64 -4.55 4.71
CA ILE A 94 6.76 -4.88 3.58
C ILE A 94 7.48 -5.91 2.74
N ALA A 95 6.79 -7.01 2.45
CA ALA A 95 7.23 -8.04 1.52
C ALA A 95 6.19 -8.18 0.42
N TRP A 96 6.61 -8.47 -0.79
CA TRP A 96 5.70 -8.59 -1.94
C TRP A 96 6.19 -9.68 -2.88
N HIS A 97 5.29 -10.13 -3.75
CA HIS A 97 5.64 -11.04 -4.83
C HIS A 97 6.24 -10.25 -5.97
N ASP A 98 7.39 -10.71 -6.41
CA ASP A 98 8.16 -10.09 -7.46
C ASP A 98 8.24 -11.05 -8.64
N ASN A 99 7.49 -10.76 -9.71
CA ASN A 99 7.43 -11.58 -10.90
C ASN A 99 8.46 -11.14 -11.97
N ARG A 100 9.50 -10.38 -11.60
CA ARG A 100 10.61 -10.05 -12.50
C ARG A 100 11.31 -11.32 -12.98
N VAL A 101 11.53 -11.41 -14.28
CA VAL A 101 12.43 -12.41 -14.89
C VAL A 101 13.80 -11.75 -15.03
N PHE A 102 14.86 -12.44 -14.59
CA PHE A 102 16.26 -11.98 -14.72
C PHE A 102 16.83 -12.26 -16.11
#